data_AF-A0A1S8CUU2-F1
#
_entry.id   AF-A0A1S8CUU2-F1
#
_cell.length_a   1.000
_cell.length_b   1.000
_cell.length_c   1.000
_cell.angle_alpha   90.00
_cell.angle_beta   90.00
_cell.angle_gamma   90.00
#
_symmetry.space_group_name_H-M   'P 1'
#
loop_
_entity.id
_entity.type
_entity.pdbx_description
1 polymer ?
#
loop_
_entity_poly.entity_id
_entity_poly.type
_entity_poly.pdbx_seq_one_letter_code
_entity_poly.pdbx_strand_id
1 'polypeptide(L)'
;MLLYALVVIIFVYQCMIKNAALSKSVRHFLDFGIKSSDILKLRIFLWIYLLAIVSSLFFGLFASIFFIPGIWMGRRLHMALDSSGIDYITKAGKVANGIAWLGIAGFLYVITNLIFHKTIVFLAQVLR
;
A
#
# COMPACT_ATOMS: atom_id res chain seq x y z
N MET A 1 3.44 4.24 22.78
CA MET A 1 2.21 4.48 22.00
C MET A 1 2.32 5.66 21.04
N LEU A 2 2.91 6.80 21.42
CA LEU A 2 3.04 8.00 20.59
C LEU A 2 3.72 7.78 19.22
N LEU A 3 4.83 7.02 19.20
CA LEU A 3 5.55 6.69 17.95
C LEU A 3 4.69 5.90 16.94
N TYR A 4 3.90 4.93 17.43
CA TYR A 4 3.00 4.14 16.60
C TYR A 4 1.90 4.99 15.96
N ALA A 5 1.29 5.87 16.76
CA ALA A 5 0.28 6.80 16.26
C ALA A 5 0.84 7.71 15.16
N LEU A 6 2.08 8.19 15.33
CA LEU A 6 2.77 9.02 14.34
C LEU A 6 3.01 8.27 13.02
N VAL A 7 3.47 7.01 13.07
CA VAL A 7 3.66 6.20 11.85
C VAL A 7 2.32 5.95 11.14
N VAL A 8 1.26 5.64 11.88
CA VAL A 8 -0.08 5.44 11.32
C VAL A 8 -0.58 6.73 10.64
N ILE A 9 -0.42 7.89 11.27
CA ILE A 9 -0.82 9.20 10.69
C ILE A 9 -0.05 9.47 9.39
N ILE A 10 1.27 9.27 9.37
CA ILE A 10 2.09 9.44 8.17
C ILE A 10 1.62 8.48 7.07
N PHE A 11 1.32 7.22 7.41
CA PHE A 11 0.85 6.23 6.45
C PHE A 11 -0.51 6.62 5.85
N VAL A 12 -1.47 7.02 6.69
CA VAL A 12 -2.79 7.51 6.28
C VAL A 12 -2.64 8.69 5.32
N TYR A 13 -1.80 9.66 5.66
CA TYR A 13 -1.53 10.82 4.83
C TYR A 13 -0.97 10.42 3.45
N GLN A 14 -0.02 9.50 3.41
CA GLN A 14 0.54 8.99 2.16
C GLN A 14 -0.51 8.23 1.31
N CYS A 15 -1.39 7.45 1.92
CA CYS A 15 -2.53 6.85 1.23
C CYS A 15 -3.41 7.93 0.58
N MET A 16 -3.76 8.98 1.32
CA MET A 16 -4.60 10.06 0.78
C MET A 16 -3.94 10.76 -0.42
N ILE A 17 -2.63 11.07 -0.33
CA ILE A 17 -1.88 11.64 -1.45
C ILE A 17 -1.92 10.72 -2.67
N LYS A 18 -1.67 9.42 -2.50
CA LYS A 18 -1.66 8.46 -3.61
C LYS A 18 -3.05 8.27 -4.21
N ASN A 19 -4.12 8.31 -3.41
CA ASN A 19 -5.49 8.27 -3.93
C ASN A 19 -5.83 9.53 -4.76
N ALA A 20 -5.42 10.71 -4.30
CA ALA A 20 -5.60 11.96 -5.04
C ALA A 20 -4.80 11.95 -6.36
N ALA A 21 -3.55 11.48 -6.32
CA ALA A 21 -2.71 11.32 -7.50
C ALA A 21 -3.32 10.32 -8.51
N LEU A 22 -3.80 9.17 -8.03
CA LEU A 22 -4.48 8.17 -8.86
C LEU A 22 -5.70 8.78 -9.56
N SER A 23 -6.50 9.57 -8.83
CA SER A 23 -7.69 10.23 -9.36
C SER A 23 -7.38 11.26 -10.45
N LYS A 24 -6.27 12.00 -10.31
CA LYS A 24 -5.79 12.92 -11.35
C LYS A 24 -5.25 12.19 -12.58
N SER A 25 -4.60 11.04 -12.39
CA SER A 25 -3.98 10.27 -13.46
C SER A 25 -4.93 9.33 -14.21
N VAL A 26 -6.20 9.19 -13.79
CA VAL A 26 -7.17 8.26 -14.42
C VAL A 26 -7.23 8.41 -15.94
N ARG A 27 -7.30 9.64 -16.45
CA ARG A 27 -7.36 9.88 -17.90
C ARG A 27 -6.14 9.29 -18.61
N HIS A 28 -4.94 9.51 -18.07
CA HIS A 28 -3.70 8.96 -18.63
C HIS A 28 -3.65 7.42 -18.62
N PHE A 29 -4.26 6.77 -17.63
CA PHE A 29 -4.39 5.30 -17.63
C PHE A 29 -5.34 4.83 -18.74
N LEU A 30 -6.46 5.53 -18.94
CA LEU A 30 -7.44 5.19 -19.97
C LEU A 30 -6.90 5.44 -21.39
N ASP A 31 -6.16 6.54 -21.59
CA ASP A 31 -5.53 6.89 -22.87
C ASP A 31 -4.54 5.81 -23.34
N PHE A 32 -3.92 5.08 -22.40
CA PHE A 32 -3.02 3.97 -22.67
C PHE A 32 -3.75 2.60 -22.81
N GLY A 33 -5.08 2.58 -22.76
CA GLY A 33 -5.88 1.36 -22.90
C GLY A 33 -6.00 0.52 -21.63
N ILE A 34 -5.66 1.07 -20.45
CA ILE A 34 -5.86 0.36 -19.18
C ILE A 34 -7.34 0.37 -18.82
N LYS A 35 -7.90 -0.80 -18.49
CA LYS A 35 -9.32 -0.93 -18.14
C LYS A 35 -9.63 -0.18 -16.84
N SER A 36 -10.78 0.50 -16.80
CA SER A 36 -11.28 1.17 -15.58
C SER A 36 -11.41 0.22 -14.39
N SER A 37 -11.68 -1.06 -14.64
CA SER A 37 -11.73 -2.09 -13.60
C SER A 37 -10.38 -2.31 -12.91
N ASP A 38 -9.27 -2.15 -13.62
CA ASP A 38 -7.94 -2.31 -13.04
C ASP A 38 -7.54 -1.10 -12.19
N ILE A 39 -7.95 0.10 -12.60
CA ILE A 39 -7.81 1.33 -11.80
C ILE A 39 -8.64 1.21 -10.50
N LEU A 40 -9.86 0.67 -10.60
CA LEU A 40 -10.73 0.45 -9.43
C LEU A 40 -10.11 -0.54 -8.44
N LYS A 41 -9.56 -1.67 -8.92
CA LYS A 41 -8.83 -2.62 -8.07
C LYS A 41 -7.66 -1.95 -7.36
N LEU A 42 -6.89 -1.11 -8.04
CA LEU A 42 -5.78 -0.37 -7.43
C LEU A 42 -6.23 0.53 -6.28
N ARG A 43 -7.37 1.21 -6.47
CA ARG A 43 -8.00 2.04 -5.43
C ARG A 43 -8.49 1.19 -4.26
N ILE A 44 -9.12 0.05 -4.53
CA ILE A 44 -9.56 -0.89 -3.49
C ILE A 44 -8.36 -1.38 -2.67
N PHE A 45 -7.26 -1.79 -3.31
CA PHE A 45 -6.05 -2.22 -2.61
C PHE A 45 -5.46 -1.13 -1.72
N LEU A 46 -5.48 0.13 -2.17
CA LEU A 46 -5.04 1.26 -1.35
C LEU A 46 -5.86 1.39 -0.05
N TRP A 47 -7.18 1.21 -0.13
CA TRP A 47 -8.06 1.19 1.05
C TRP A 47 -7.82 -0.03 1.92
N ILE A 48 -7.53 -1.19 1.32
CA ILE A 48 -7.16 -2.38 2.07
C ILE A 48 -5.86 -2.15 2.85
N TYR A 49 -4.85 -1.49 2.27
CA TYR A 49 -3.61 -1.16 2.99
C TYR A 49 -3.88 -0.23 4.17
N LEU A 50 -4.73 0.77 3.99
CA LEU A 50 -5.15 1.68 5.04
C LEU A 50 -5.87 0.91 6.16
N LEU A 51 -6.86 0.10 5.80
CA LEU A 51 -7.60 -0.73 6.74
C LEU A 51 -6.67 -1.66 7.49
N ALA A 52 -5.71 -2.29 6.81
CA ALA A 52 -4.76 -3.20 7.40
C ALA A 52 -3.82 -2.50 8.40
N ILE A 53 -3.35 -1.29 8.10
CA ILE A 53 -2.49 -0.53 9.01
C ILE A 53 -3.27 -0.09 10.25
N VAL A 54 -4.50 0.42 10.07
CA VAL A 54 -5.36 0.83 11.19
C VAL A 54 -5.78 -0.37 12.05
N SER A 55 -6.12 -1.50 11.41
CA SER A 55 -6.53 -2.73 12.08
C SER A 55 -5.38 -3.60 12.54
N SER A 56 -4.12 -3.32 12.18
CA SER A 56 -2.95 -4.06 12.69
C SER A 56 -2.83 -3.98 14.21
N LEU A 57 -3.49 -2.99 14.83
CA LEU A 57 -3.68 -2.90 16.27
C LEU A 57 -4.60 -3.99 16.85
N PHE A 58 -5.44 -4.63 16.03
CA PHE A 58 -6.53 -5.53 16.46
C PHE A 58 -6.52 -6.91 15.79
N PHE A 59 -6.13 -7.04 14.51
CA PHE A 59 -6.41 -8.25 13.69
C PHE A 59 -5.17 -9.02 13.16
N GLY A 60 -3.95 -8.61 13.48
CA GLY A 60 -2.73 -9.40 13.18
C GLY A 60 -2.51 -9.76 11.69
N LEU A 61 -1.88 -10.93 11.43
CA LEU A 61 -1.39 -11.43 10.13
C LEU A 61 -2.43 -11.49 8.99
N PHE A 62 -3.71 -11.49 9.31
CA PHE A 62 -4.77 -11.71 8.33
C PHE A 62 -4.82 -10.60 7.27
N ALA A 63 -4.52 -9.36 7.69
CA ALA A 63 -4.54 -8.21 6.80
C ALA A 63 -3.31 -8.18 5.85
N SER A 64 -2.22 -8.86 6.22
CA SER A 64 -0.95 -8.90 5.46
C SER A 64 -1.08 -9.62 4.11
N ILE A 65 -1.96 -10.63 4.04
CA ILE A 65 -2.14 -11.48 2.84
C ILE A 65 -2.66 -10.65 1.66
N PHE A 66 -3.47 -9.63 1.94
CA PHE A 66 -4.06 -8.77 0.91
C PHE A 66 -3.10 -7.71 0.34
N PHE A 67 -1.89 -7.57 0.91
CA PHE A 67 -0.88 -6.66 0.36
C PHE A 67 -0.27 -7.19 -0.94
N ILE A 68 -0.04 -8.50 -1.03
CA ILE A 68 0.68 -9.12 -2.14
C ILE A 68 -0.03 -8.89 -3.48
N PRO A 69 -1.36 -9.13 -3.61
CA PRO A 69 -2.06 -8.90 -4.88
C PRO A 69 -2.03 -7.44 -5.33
N GLY A 70 -2.13 -6.49 -4.40
CA GLY A 70 -2.09 -5.07 -4.71
C GLY A 70 -0.70 -4.58 -5.10
N ILE A 71 0.37 -5.08 -4.46
CA ILE A 71 1.77 -4.76 -4.82
C ILE A 71 2.07 -5.28 -6.22
N TRP A 72 1.69 -6.52 -6.49
CA TRP A 72 1.88 -7.14 -7.81
C TRP A 72 1.13 -6.35 -8.89
N MET A 73 -0.11 -5.95 -8.61
CA MET A 73 -0.91 -5.16 -9.53
C MET A 73 -0.31 -3.78 -9.82
N GLY A 74 0.16 -3.06 -8.80
CA GLY A 74 0.82 -1.76 -8.98
C GLY A 74 2.10 -1.86 -9.80
N ARG A 75 2.91 -2.91 -9.59
CA ARG A 75 4.10 -3.18 -10.41
C ARG A 75 3.77 -3.53 -11.85
N ARG A 76 2.76 -4.38 -12.07
CA ARG A 76 2.32 -4.78 -13.40
C ARG A 76 1.84 -3.59 -14.22
N LEU A 77 1.03 -2.70 -13.61
CA LEU A 77 0.58 -1.48 -14.26
C LEU A 77 1.74 -0.53 -14.54
N HIS A 78 2.68 -0.38 -13.60
CA HIS A 78 3.87 0.42 -13.83
C HIS A 78 4.68 -0.08 -15.03
N MET A 79 4.98 -1.38 -15.10
CA MET A 79 5.75 -1.96 -16.21
C MET A 79 5.05 -1.78 -17.55
N ALA A 80 3.72 -1.93 -17.59
CA ALA A 80 2.95 -1.69 -18.81
C ALA A 80 3.02 -0.23 -19.28
N LEU A 81 3.05 0.73 -18.35
CA LEU A 81 3.06 2.17 -18.65
C LEU A 81 4.47 2.70 -18.93
N ASP A 82 5.49 2.12 -18.31
CA ASP A 82 6.89 2.54 -18.44
C ASP A 82 7.46 2.21 -19.83
N SER A 83 6.97 1.14 -20.46
CA SER A 83 7.35 0.76 -21.83
C SER A 83 6.87 1.73 -22.92
N SER A 84 6.06 2.73 -22.57
CA SER A 84 5.48 3.66 -23.55
C SER A 84 6.42 4.78 -24.00
N GLY A 85 7.41 5.16 -23.17
CA GLY A 85 8.32 6.28 -23.44
C GLY A 85 7.66 7.67 -23.44
N ILE A 86 6.37 7.79 -23.13
CA ILE A 86 5.61 9.04 -23.19
C ILE A 86 5.53 9.66 -21.78
N ASP A 87 6.04 10.88 -21.61
CA ASP A 87 6.21 11.54 -20.29
C ASP A 87 4.97 11.55 -19.38
N TYR A 88 3.78 11.83 -19.93
CA TYR A 88 2.55 11.87 -19.12
C TYR A 88 2.06 10.47 -18.71
N ILE A 89 2.38 9.44 -19.50
CA ILE A 89 2.07 8.03 -19.22
C ILE A 89 3.06 7.49 -18.18
N THR A 90 4.33 7.87 -18.29
CA THR A 90 5.37 7.61 -17.28
C THR A 90 5.00 8.20 -15.91
N LYS A 91 4.36 9.38 -15.88
CA LYS A 91 3.82 9.96 -14.62
C LYS A 91 2.74 9.07 -14.00
N ALA A 92 1.82 8.52 -14.78
CA ALA A 92 0.82 7.58 -14.29
C ALA A 92 1.46 6.27 -13.79
N GLY A 93 2.47 5.77 -14.51
CA GLY A 93 3.27 4.61 -14.10
C GLY A 93 3.95 4.83 -12.74
N LYS A 94 4.51 6.02 -12.49
CA LYS A 94 5.10 6.40 -11.19
C LYS A 94 4.07 6.40 -10.06
N VAL A 95 2.81 6.77 -10.33
CA VAL A 95 1.72 6.67 -9.34
C VAL A 95 1.43 5.21 -9.00
N ALA A 96 1.30 4.34 -10.01
CA ALA A 96 1.07 2.91 -9.81
C ALA A 96 2.22 2.24 -9.04
N ASN A 97 3.48 2.57 -9.38
CA ASN A 97 4.65 2.11 -8.64
C ASN A 97 4.67 2.63 -7.20
N GLY A 98 4.30 3.90 -7.01
CA GLY A 98 4.19 4.49 -5.68
C GLY A 98 3.16 3.78 -4.78
N ILE A 99 2.07 3.27 -5.36
CA ILE A 99 1.08 2.45 -4.65
C ILE A 99 1.67 1.08 -4.29
N ALA A 100 2.45 0.48 -5.19
CA ALA A 100 3.15 -0.78 -4.89
C ALA A 100 4.16 -0.63 -3.75
N TRP A 101 4.98 0.43 -3.77
CA TRP A 101 5.93 0.73 -2.69
C TRP A 101 5.23 1.01 -1.36
N LEU A 102 4.09 1.69 -1.39
CA LEU A 102 3.29 1.94 -0.19
C LEU A 102 2.73 0.64 0.39
N GLY A 103 2.34 -0.30 -0.47
CA GLY A 103 2.00 -1.67 -0.06
C GLY A 103 3.19 -2.40 0.60
N ILE A 104 4.38 -2.35 0.01
CA ILE A 104 5.59 -2.98 0.59
C ILE A 104 5.91 -2.38 1.96
N ALA A 105 5.90 -1.06 2.07
CA ALA A 105 6.17 -0.36 3.33
C ALA A 105 5.14 -0.73 4.41
N GLY A 106 3.85 -0.79 4.05
CA GLY A 106 2.79 -1.18 4.97
C GLY A 106 2.93 -2.65 5.41
N PHE A 107 3.27 -3.54 4.48
CA PHE A 107 3.50 -4.96 4.78
C PHE A 107 4.67 -5.16 5.76
N LEU A 108 5.81 -4.50 5.52
CA LEU A 108 6.97 -4.53 6.41
C LEU A 108 6.64 -4.00 7.80
N TYR A 109 5.87 -2.91 7.88
CA TYR A 109 5.42 -2.37 9.15
C TYR A 109 4.57 -3.37 9.94
N VAL A 110 3.59 -4.01 9.30
CA VAL A 110 2.72 -5.00 9.95
C VAL A 110 3.54 -6.20 10.47
N ILE A 111 4.47 -6.73 9.67
CA ILE A 111 5.34 -7.84 10.09
C ILE A 111 6.23 -7.43 11.27
N THR A 112 6.84 -6.24 11.20
CA THR A 112 7.72 -5.76 12.27
C THR A 112 6.96 -5.62 13.59
N ASN A 113 5.73 -5.09 13.53
CA ASN A 113 4.89 -4.92 14.71
C ASN A 113 4.48 -6.29 15.31
N LEU A 114 4.16 -7.26 14.46
CA LEU A 114 3.85 -8.64 14.88
C LEU A 114 5.02 -9.32 15.59
N ILE A 115 6.24 -9.22 15.03
CA ILE A 115 7.44 -9.81 15.63
C ILE A 115 7.71 -9.15 16.99
N PHE A 116 7.70 -7.81 17.03
CA PHE A 116 7.98 -7.06 18.24
C PHE A 116 6.97 -7.38 19.36
N HIS A 117 5.68 -7.47 19.03
CA HIS A 117 4.65 -7.83 19.98
C HIS A 117 4.86 -9.24 20.56
N LYS A 118 5.13 -10.25 19.71
CA LYS A 118 5.40 -11.61 20.16
C LYS A 118 6.63 -11.70 21.06
N THR A 119 7.71 -10.99 20.73
CA THR A 119 8.93 -10.96 21.54
C THR A 119 8.67 -10.36 22.93
N ILE A 120 7.92 -9.26 23.01
CA ILE A 120 7.56 -8.64 24.30
C ILE A 120 6.71 -9.60 25.15
N VAL A 121 5.69 -10.22 24.56
CA VAL A 121 4.82 -11.16 25.29
C VAL A 121 5.61 -12.35 25.79
N PHE A 122 6.51 -12.91 24.98
CA PHE A 122 7.39 -14.00 25.38
C PHE A 122 8.32 -13.59 26.54
N LEU A 123 8.98 -12.42 26.46
CA LEU A 123 9.82 -11.90 27.55
C LEU A 123 9.01 -11.71 28.84
N ALA A 124 7.79 -11.18 28.75
CA ALA A 124 6.91 -11.00 29.90
C ALA A 124 6.47 -12.33 30.54
N GLN A 125 6.40 -13.41 29.76
CA GLN A 125 6.13 -14.76 30.26
C GLN A 125 7.35 -15.39 30.93
N VAL A 126 8.56 -15.16 30.40
CA VAL A 126 9.81 -15.73 30.95
C VAL A 126 10.26 -15.03 32.23
N LEU A 127 9.92 -13.74 32.41
CA LEU A 127 10.27 -12.95 33.59
C LEU A 127 9.25 -13.06 34.75
N ARG A 128 8.17 -13.84 34.58
CA ARG A 128 7.16 -14.14 35.60
C ARG A 128 7.47 -15.46 36.29
#